data_AF-A0ABC8YKR8-F1
#
_entry.id   AF-A0ABC8YKR8-F1
#
_cell.length_a   1.000
_cell.length_b   1.000
_cell.length_c   1.000
_cell.angle_alpha   90.00
_cell.angle_beta   90.00
_cell.angle_gamma   90.00
#
_symmetry.space_group_name_H-M   'P 1'
#
loop_
_entity.id
_entity.type
_entity.pdbx_description
1 polymer ?
#
loop_
_entity_poly.entity_id
_entity_poly.type
_entity_poly.pdbx_seq_one_letter_code
_entity_poly.pdbx_strand_id
1 'polypeptide(L)'
;MATTTTTVRDMLYFYSDARDVYERFVSTAASHPEQARNAVALLLWLDPVHHQAIRHLPSLSPAAVAIVAGEANSILGCLRQPQSLISPPPPIPFISALCQEGGIGEVDAAFLAFNQDLVVRGVADILDGASALIFDDHLYRLLRRHQTGLVGRRQELEAPYTCRPVTVPEDCRSMFVTFSKGQPIERQEIFDYFRHKWGDCIVRVLMEKTTGSKPPMYGRIIFKSEAFVSLVLNGEPLVKITIANRQIWLRKYIPRPHNM
;
A
#
# COMPACT_ATOMS: atom_id res chain seq x y z
N MET A 1 -12.22 -18.50 -32.45
CA MET A 1 -12.79 -18.18 -31.12
C MET A 1 -12.43 -16.74 -30.82
N ALA A 2 -13.42 -15.85 -30.66
CA ALA A 2 -13.15 -14.45 -30.33
C ALA A 2 -12.64 -14.38 -28.88
N THR A 3 -11.41 -13.93 -28.67
CA THR A 3 -10.91 -13.56 -27.35
C THR A 3 -11.76 -12.40 -26.85
N THR A 4 -12.66 -12.66 -25.89
CA THR A 4 -13.40 -11.60 -25.21
C THR A 4 -12.40 -10.76 -24.41
N THR A 5 -12.07 -9.58 -24.93
CA THR A 5 -11.29 -8.58 -24.19
C THR A 5 -12.09 -8.11 -22.99
N THR A 6 -11.61 -8.40 -21.79
CA THR A 6 -12.14 -7.87 -20.54
C THR A 6 -12.09 -6.34 -20.57
N THR A 7 -13.22 -5.70 -20.30
CA THR A 7 -13.33 -4.22 -20.29
C THR A 7 -13.04 -3.64 -18.91
N VAL A 8 -12.77 -2.34 -18.84
CA VAL A 8 -12.67 -1.59 -17.57
C VAL A 8 -13.93 -1.81 -16.73
N ARG A 9 -15.11 -1.78 -17.34
CA ARG A 9 -16.38 -2.05 -16.68
C ARG A 9 -16.45 -3.44 -16.05
N ASP A 10 -16.02 -4.48 -16.76
CA ASP A 10 -16.03 -5.85 -16.24
C ASP A 10 -15.16 -5.96 -14.99
N MET A 11 -14.00 -5.30 -15.00
CA MET A 11 -13.12 -5.26 -13.83
C MET A 11 -13.67 -4.42 -12.68
N LEU A 12 -14.37 -3.32 -12.96
CA LEU A 12 -15.04 -2.54 -11.91
C LEU A 12 -16.14 -3.37 -11.21
N TYR A 13 -16.88 -4.18 -11.97
CA TYR A 13 -17.82 -5.14 -11.38
C TYR A 13 -17.11 -6.24 -10.60
N PHE A 14 -16.01 -6.76 -11.12
CA PHE A 14 -15.22 -7.78 -10.43
C PHE A 14 -14.69 -7.31 -9.07
N TYR A 15 -14.32 -6.03 -8.96
CA TYR A 15 -13.79 -5.43 -7.73
C TYR A 15 -14.81 -4.61 -6.93
N SER A 16 -16.11 -4.70 -7.22
CA SER A 16 -17.12 -3.88 -6.53
C SER A 16 -17.14 -4.12 -5.02
N ASP A 17 -16.99 -5.38 -4.60
CA ASP A 17 -16.95 -5.72 -3.18
C ASP A 17 -15.72 -5.10 -2.49
N ALA A 18 -14.56 -5.10 -3.17
CA ALA A 18 -13.35 -4.47 -2.65
C ALA A 18 -13.50 -2.94 -2.52
N ARG A 19 -14.22 -2.31 -3.47
CA ARG A 19 -14.57 -0.90 -3.39
C ARG A 19 -15.51 -0.62 -2.22
N ASP A 20 -16.53 -1.45 -2.02
CA ASP A 20 -17.49 -1.27 -0.92
C ASP A 20 -16.78 -1.43 0.43
N VAL A 21 -15.89 -2.42 0.57
CA VAL A 21 -15.05 -2.57 1.78
C VAL A 21 -14.19 -1.32 2.00
N TYR A 22 -13.57 -0.78 0.95
CA TYR A 22 -12.80 0.46 1.05
C TYR A 22 -13.64 1.63 1.56
N GLU A 23 -14.82 1.88 0.97
CA GLU A 23 -15.71 2.96 1.39
C GLU A 23 -16.16 2.79 2.85
N ARG A 24 -16.37 1.54 3.29
CA ARG A 24 -16.68 1.23 4.70
C ARG A 24 -15.49 1.44 5.62
N PHE A 25 -14.27 1.08 5.21
CA PHE A 25 -13.05 1.35 5.97
C PHE A 25 -12.85 2.86 6.14
N VAL A 26 -12.99 3.65 5.06
CA VAL A 26 -12.89 5.11 5.11
C VAL A 26 -13.96 5.73 6.01
N SER A 27 -15.16 5.14 6.04
CA SER A 27 -16.26 5.61 6.89
C SER A 27 -16.08 5.28 8.37
N THR A 28 -15.09 4.46 8.74
CA THR A 28 -14.78 4.14 10.13
C THR A 28 -14.02 5.30 10.77
N ALA A 29 -14.42 5.71 11.98
CA ALA A 29 -13.90 6.91 12.66
C ALA A 29 -12.37 6.97 12.91
N ALA A 30 -11.64 5.89 12.61
CA ALA A 30 -10.22 5.72 12.93
C ALA A 30 -9.30 5.52 11.71
N SER A 31 -9.81 5.53 10.47
CA SER A 31 -9.00 5.10 9.30
C SER A 31 -8.74 6.22 8.31
N HIS A 32 -7.46 6.54 8.10
CA HIS A 32 -7.02 7.41 7.01
C HIS A 32 -7.31 6.72 5.65
N PRO A 33 -7.66 7.44 4.56
CA PRO A 33 -7.94 6.82 3.25
C PRO A 33 -6.80 5.93 2.74
N GLU A 34 -5.56 6.33 2.96
CA GLU A 34 -4.37 5.53 2.60
C GLU A 34 -4.25 4.25 3.44
N GLN A 35 -4.64 4.28 4.72
CA GLN A 35 -4.69 3.09 5.57
C GLN A 35 -5.78 2.13 5.12
N ALA A 36 -6.97 2.66 4.79
CA ALA A 36 -8.05 1.87 4.21
C ALA A 36 -7.61 1.22 2.88
N ARG A 37 -6.93 1.98 2.03
CA ARG A 37 -6.37 1.51 0.76
C ARG A 37 -5.38 0.36 0.95
N ASN A 38 -4.38 0.55 1.82
CA ASN A 38 -3.36 -0.46 2.09
C ASN A 38 -3.98 -1.71 2.77
N ALA A 39 -4.98 -1.53 3.65
CA ALA A 39 -5.69 -2.64 4.29
C ALA A 39 -6.49 -3.48 3.29
N VAL A 40 -7.21 -2.85 2.35
CA VAL A 40 -7.90 -3.58 1.28
C VAL A 40 -6.92 -4.32 0.37
N ALA A 41 -5.77 -3.71 0.05
CA ALA A 41 -4.73 -4.37 -0.72
C ALA A 41 -4.16 -5.61 -0.02
N LEU A 42 -3.98 -5.56 1.31
CA LEU A 42 -3.60 -6.72 2.12
C LEU A 42 -4.66 -7.84 2.05
N LEU A 43 -5.93 -7.51 2.19
CA LEU A 43 -7.02 -8.50 2.13
C LEU A 43 -7.13 -9.14 0.74
N LEU A 44 -6.95 -8.37 -0.34
CA LEU A 44 -6.90 -8.89 -1.70
C LEU A 44 -5.72 -9.86 -1.90
N TRP A 45 -4.57 -9.56 -1.29
CA TRP A 45 -3.41 -10.44 -1.36
C TRP A 45 -3.59 -11.73 -0.55
N LEU A 46 -4.21 -11.65 0.62
CA LEU A 46 -4.50 -12.82 1.45
C LEU A 46 -5.48 -13.78 0.78
N ASP A 47 -6.39 -13.27 -0.05
CA ASP A 47 -7.38 -14.05 -0.77
C ASP A 47 -7.32 -13.82 -2.29
N PRO A 48 -6.28 -14.37 -2.96
CA PRO A 48 -5.97 -14.04 -4.35
C PRO A 48 -6.87 -14.73 -5.38
N VAL A 49 -7.60 -15.79 -5.01
CA VAL A 49 -8.31 -16.65 -5.97
C VAL A 49 -9.81 -16.32 -6.05
N HIS A 50 -10.44 -16.02 -4.92
CA HIS A 50 -11.90 -15.90 -4.88
C HIS A 50 -12.42 -14.64 -4.18
N HIS A 51 -11.56 -13.89 -3.48
CA HIS A 51 -11.94 -12.71 -2.71
C HIS A 51 -13.13 -12.98 -1.78
N GLN A 52 -13.29 -14.22 -1.29
CA GLN A 52 -14.33 -14.61 -0.33
C GLN A 52 -14.26 -13.77 0.94
N ALA A 53 -13.06 -13.54 1.47
CA ALA A 53 -12.86 -12.67 2.62
C ALA A 53 -13.47 -11.28 2.37
N ILE A 54 -13.25 -10.71 1.18
CA ILE A 54 -13.79 -9.39 0.81
C ILE A 54 -15.29 -9.44 0.52
N ARG A 55 -15.82 -10.51 -0.08
CA ARG A 55 -17.25 -10.66 -0.41
C ARG A 55 -18.15 -10.65 0.84
N HIS A 56 -17.67 -11.20 1.95
CA HIS A 56 -18.45 -11.26 3.18
C HIS A 56 -18.42 -9.94 3.98
N LEU A 57 -17.35 -9.14 3.86
CA LEU A 57 -17.17 -7.91 4.62
C LEU A 57 -18.29 -6.85 4.42
N PRO A 58 -18.83 -6.61 3.20
CA PRO A 58 -19.94 -5.68 3.00
C PRO A 58 -21.20 -6.06 3.77
N SER A 59 -21.38 -7.32 4.15
CA SER A 59 -22.55 -7.78 4.93
C SER A 59 -22.37 -7.66 6.45
N LEU A 60 -21.15 -7.46 6.93
CA LEU A 60 -20.86 -7.40 8.36
C LEU A 60 -21.33 -6.10 9.01
N SER A 61 -21.45 -6.07 10.33
CA SER A 61 -21.76 -4.85 11.08
C SER A 61 -20.61 -3.82 10.97
N PRO A 62 -20.87 -2.50 11.11
CA PRO A 62 -19.82 -1.49 11.13
C PRO A 62 -18.72 -1.75 12.17
N ALA A 63 -19.11 -2.30 13.34
CA ALA A 63 -18.16 -2.67 14.39
C ALA A 63 -17.22 -3.80 13.96
N ALA A 64 -17.73 -4.85 13.31
CA ALA A 64 -16.91 -5.95 12.81
C ALA A 64 -15.93 -5.49 11.72
N VAL A 65 -16.39 -4.63 10.80
CA VAL A 65 -15.54 -4.03 9.77
C VAL A 65 -14.43 -3.17 10.37
N ALA A 66 -14.71 -2.42 11.44
CA ALA A 66 -13.70 -1.65 12.16
C ALA A 66 -12.63 -2.55 12.81
N ILE A 67 -13.02 -3.72 13.34
CA ILE A 67 -12.07 -4.69 13.91
C ILE A 67 -11.16 -5.25 12.81
N VAL A 68 -11.71 -5.67 11.67
CA VAL A 68 -10.94 -6.18 10.53
C VAL A 68 -9.97 -5.11 10.01
N ALA A 69 -10.42 -3.85 9.89
CA ALA A 69 -9.56 -2.74 9.52
C ALA A 69 -8.42 -2.54 10.56
N GLY A 70 -8.72 -2.67 11.84
CA GLY A 70 -7.74 -2.60 12.93
C GLY A 70 -6.68 -3.70 12.87
N GLU A 71 -7.09 -4.95 12.62
CA GLU A 71 -6.18 -6.09 12.44
C GLU A 71 -5.29 -5.90 11.20
N ALA A 72 -5.88 -5.52 10.06
CA ALA A 72 -5.13 -5.27 8.83
C ALA A 72 -4.08 -4.16 9.01
N ASN A 73 -4.45 -3.07 9.68
CA ASN A 73 -3.52 -1.99 9.99
C ASN A 73 -2.46 -2.39 11.03
N SER A 74 -2.77 -3.33 11.92
CA SER A 74 -1.79 -3.89 12.87
C SER A 74 -0.74 -4.72 12.14
N ILE A 75 -1.15 -5.57 11.18
CA ILE A 75 -0.24 -6.31 10.30
C ILE A 75 0.68 -5.33 9.53
N LEU A 76 0.09 -4.35 8.84
CA LEU A 76 0.85 -3.33 8.10
C LEU A 76 1.75 -2.49 9.02
N GLY A 77 1.33 -2.27 10.27
CA GLY A 77 2.12 -1.62 11.32
C GLY A 77 3.39 -2.40 11.66
N CYS A 78 3.29 -3.73 11.80
CA CYS A 78 4.44 -4.60 12.03
C CYS A 78 5.45 -4.53 10.87
N LEU A 79 4.97 -4.44 9.63
CA LEU A 79 5.85 -4.23 8.46
C LEU A 79 6.66 -2.93 8.54
N ARG A 80 6.20 -1.93 9.32
CA ARG A 80 6.86 -0.61 9.48
C ARG A 80 7.76 -0.50 10.70
N GLN A 81 7.57 -1.29 11.75
CA GLN A 81 8.39 -1.21 12.97
C GLN A 81 9.69 -2.02 12.83
N PRO A 82 10.82 -1.60 13.46
CA PRO A 82 11.98 -2.47 13.56
C PRO A 82 11.52 -3.78 14.21
N GLN A 83 11.90 -4.92 13.65
CA GLN A 83 11.68 -6.22 14.30
C GLN A 83 12.43 -6.18 15.64
N SER A 84 11.75 -5.78 16.71
CA SER A 84 12.25 -6.07 18.04
C SER A 84 11.97 -7.56 18.23
N LEU A 85 13.03 -8.34 18.47
CA LEU A 85 12.99 -9.78 18.72
C LEU A 85 12.18 -10.17 19.98
N ILE A 86 11.35 -9.26 20.55
CA ILE A 86 10.88 -9.30 21.93
C ILE A 86 9.35 -9.17 22.05
N SER A 87 8.62 -8.67 21.03
CA SER A 87 7.16 -8.56 21.11
C SER A 87 6.48 -9.59 20.21
N PRO A 88 5.56 -10.42 20.74
CA PRO A 88 4.77 -11.31 19.90
C PRO A 88 3.97 -10.49 18.90
N PRO A 89 3.79 -10.98 17.66
CA PRO A 89 3.02 -10.28 16.66
C PRO A 89 1.55 -10.13 17.15
N PRO A 90 0.86 -9.02 16.79
CA PRO A 90 -0.47 -8.74 17.28
C PRO A 90 -1.45 -9.85 16.84
N PRO A 91 -2.43 -10.21 17.69
CA PRO A 91 -3.43 -11.21 17.32
C PRO A 91 -4.30 -10.69 16.17
N ILE A 92 -4.60 -11.58 15.22
CA ILE A 92 -5.43 -11.30 14.04
C ILE A 92 -6.60 -12.29 13.88
N PRO A 93 -7.40 -12.52 14.93
CA PRO A 93 -8.40 -13.58 14.95
C PRO A 93 -9.46 -13.45 13.85
N PHE A 94 -9.89 -12.23 13.51
CA PHE A 94 -10.91 -12.05 12.47
C PHE A 94 -10.35 -12.29 11.06
N ILE A 95 -9.15 -11.78 10.75
CA ILE A 95 -8.48 -12.06 9.48
C ILE A 95 -8.16 -13.55 9.37
N SER A 96 -7.71 -14.18 10.45
CA SER A 96 -7.43 -15.63 10.47
C SER A 96 -8.70 -16.44 10.20
N ALA A 97 -9.83 -16.09 10.84
CA ALA A 97 -11.12 -16.73 10.59
C ALA A 97 -11.59 -16.54 9.13
N LEU A 98 -11.48 -15.33 8.58
CA LEU A 98 -11.81 -15.06 7.18
C LEU A 98 -10.96 -15.88 6.20
N CYS A 99 -9.68 -16.07 6.50
CA CYS A 99 -8.78 -16.89 5.68
C CYS A 99 -9.13 -18.38 5.77
N GLN A 100 -9.51 -18.87 6.96
CA GLN A 100 -9.94 -20.25 7.16
C GLN A 100 -11.24 -20.55 6.40
N GLU A 101 -12.24 -19.66 6.49
CA GLU A 101 -13.49 -19.77 5.72
C GLU A 101 -13.24 -19.73 4.21
N GLY A 102 -12.27 -18.92 3.75
CA GLY A 102 -11.84 -18.83 2.37
C GLY A 102 -11.02 -20.02 1.83
N GLY A 103 -10.70 -21.00 2.68
CA GLY A 103 -9.92 -22.18 2.30
C GLY A 103 -8.42 -21.92 2.12
N ILE A 104 -7.89 -20.81 2.64
CA ILE A 104 -6.50 -20.36 2.49
C ILE A 104 -5.55 -21.02 3.51
N GLY A 105 -6.10 -21.78 4.47
CA GLY A 105 -5.35 -22.41 5.56
C GLY A 105 -5.15 -21.48 6.76
N GLU A 106 -4.36 -21.92 7.74
CA GLU A 106 -4.06 -21.11 8.92
C GLU A 106 -3.11 -19.95 8.57
N VAL A 107 -3.69 -18.76 8.41
CA VAL A 107 -2.93 -17.50 8.41
C VAL A 107 -2.89 -16.99 9.84
N ASP A 108 -1.71 -16.99 10.44
CA ASP A 108 -1.46 -16.37 11.73
C ASP A 108 -0.43 -15.22 11.60
N ALA A 109 -0.28 -14.47 12.68
CA ALA A 109 0.60 -13.32 12.68
C ALA A 109 2.09 -13.71 12.59
N ALA A 110 2.45 -14.94 12.97
CA ALA A 110 3.80 -15.47 12.88
C ALA A 110 4.17 -15.81 11.43
N PHE A 111 3.26 -16.41 10.68
CA PHE A 111 3.38 -16.67 9.25
C PHE A 111 3.62 -15.37 8.47
N LEU A 112 2.86 -14.31 8.78
CA LEU A 112 3.02 -13.00 8.14
C LEU A 112 4.36 -12.34 8.47
N ALA A 113 4.83 -12.48 9.71
CA ALA A 113 6.14 -11.96 10.12
C ALA A 113 7.29 -12.73 9.45
N PHE A 114 7.18 -14.05 9.33
CA PHE A 114 8.18 -14.90 8.68
C PHE A 114 8.25 -14.63 7.17
N ASN A 115 7.10 -14.45 6.52
CA ASN A 115 6.97 -14.21 5.07
C ASN A 115 6.83 -12.73 4.73
N GLN A 116 7.41 -11.84 5.55
CA GLN A 116 7.26 -10.39 5.42
C GLN A 116 7.58 -9.87 4.01
N ASP A 117 8.62 -10.41 3.36
CA ASP A 117 9.03 -10.02 2.01
C ASP A 117 8.00 -10.42 0.94
N LEU A 118 7.31 -11.55 1.12
CA LEU A 118 6.21 -11.98 0.25
C LEU A 118 4.98 -11.12 0.44
N VAL A 119 4.63 -10.82 1.70
CA VAL A 119 3.50 -9.94 2.05
C VAL A 119 3.72 -8.56 1.44
N VAL A 120 4.88 -7.95 1.66
CA VAL A 120 5.21 -6.62 1.14
C VAL A 120 5.14 -6.58 -0.38
N ARG A 121 5.74 -7.56 -1.07
CA ARG A 121 5.74 -7.61 -2.54
C ARG A 121 4.33 -7.77 -3.08
N GLY A 122 3.57 -8.70 -2.53
CA GLY A 122 2.20 -8.95 -2.96
C GLY A 122 1.27 -7.76 -2.75
N VAL A 123 1.36 -7.10 -1.59
CA VAL A 123 0.60 -5.87 -1.34
C VAL A 123 1.02 -4.75 -2.29
N ALA A 124 2.33 -4.59 -2.56
CA ALA A 124 2.82 -3.60 -3.51
C ALA A 124 2.32 -3.87 -4.94
N ASP A 125 2.29 -5.13 -5.38
CA ASP A 125 1.79 -5.53 -6.69
C ASP A 125 0.30 -5.21 -6.85
N ILE A 126 -0.51 -5.46 -5.81
CA ILE A 126 -1.93 -5.06 -5.81
C ILE A 126 -2.08 -3.53 -5.86
N LEU A 127 -1.25 -2.80 -5.11
CA LEU A 127 -1.22 -1.34 -5.09
C LEU A 127 -0.79 -0.74 -6.43
N ASP A 128 0.10 -1.37 -7.19
CA ASP A 128 0.52 -0.88 -8.51
C ASP A 128 -0.41 -1.31 -9.65
N GLY A 129 -1.13 -2.42 -9.47
CA GLY A 129 -2.06 -2.96 -10.44
C GLY A 129 -3.51 -2.57 -10.17
N ALA A 130 -4.24 -3.46 -9.49
CA ALA A 130 -5.69 -3.37 -9.33
C ALA A 130 -6.14 -2.10 -8.58
N SER A 131 -5.31 -1.54 -7.71
CA SER A 131 -5.68 -0.38 -6.90
C SER A 131 -6.02 0.87 -7.72
N ALA A 132 -5.37 1.04 -8.87
CA ALA A 132 -5.65 2.15 -9.78
C ALA A 132 -7.08 2.11 -10.30
N LEU A 133 -7.70 0.93 -10.32
CA LEU A 133 -9.10 0.75 -10.69
C LEU A 133 -10.02 0.82 -9.47
N ILE A 134 -9.67 0.09 -8.39
CA ILE A 134 -10.50 -0.04 -7.18
C ILE A 134 -10.72 1.32 -6.51
N PHE A 135 -9.70 2.17 -6.48
CA PHE A 135 -9.74 3.42 -5.74
C PHE A 135 -10.01 4.65 -6.63
N ASP A 136 -10.37 4.45 -7.90
CA ASP A 136 -10.71 5.53 -8.82
C ASP A 136 -12.18 5.97 -8.66
N ASP A 137 -12.38 7.04 -7.89
CA ASP A 137 -13.69 7.64 -7.67
C ASP A 137 -14.37 8.11 -8.97
N HIS A 138 -13.59 8.48 -9.99
CA HIS A 138 -14.13 8.91 -11.28
C HIS A 138 -14.73 7.74 -12.05
N LEU A 139 -14.01 6.61 -12.13
CA LEU A 139 -14.51 5.41 -12.78
C LEU A 139 -15.77 4.86 -12.09
N TYR A 140 -15.80 4.82 -10.75
CA TYR A 140 -17.01 4.40 -10.01
C TYR A 140 -18.17 5.40 -10.14
N ARG A 141 -17.90 6.71 -10.21
CA ARG A 141 -18.93 7.71 -10.55
C ARG A 141 -19.51 7.48 -11.95
N LEU A 142 -18.67 7.14 -12.93
CA LEU A 142 -19.13 6.82 -14.28
C LEU A 142 -19.96 5.54 -14.31
N LEU A 143 -19.53 4.49 -13.60
CA LEU A 143 -20.25 3.23 -13.50
C LEU A 143 -21.66 3.43 -12.93
N ARG A 144 -21.80 4.17 -11.82
CA ARG A 144 -23.11 4.49 -11.21
C ARG A 144 -24.04 5.25 -12.15
N ARG A 145 -23.49 6.21 -12.90
CA ARG A 145 -24.25 6.98 -13.92
C ARG A 145 -24.68 6.12 -15.10
N HIS A 146 -23.84 5.16 -15.51
CA HIS A 146 -24.16 4.19 -16.55
C HIS A 146 -25.29 3.26 -16.09
N GLN A 147 -25.23 2.73 -14.86
CA GLN A 147 -26.26 1.85 -14.29
C GLN A 147 -27.65 2.51 -14.17
N THR A 148 -27.68 3.81 -13.87
CA THR A 148 -28.93 4.59 -13.74
C THR A 148 -29.52 5.04 -15.08
N GLY A 149 -28.89 4.70 -16.21
CA GLY A 149 -29.30 5.14 -17.55
C GLY A 149 -29.10 6.65 -17.79
N LEU A 150 -28.49 7.37 -16.85
CA LEU A 150 -28.27 8.82 -16.93
C LEU A 150 -27.15 9.21 -17.90
N VAL A 151 -26.37 8.24 -18.37
CA VAL A 151 -25.25 8.44 -19.28
C VAL A 151 -25.23 7.33 -20.33
N GLY A 152 -25.11 7.69 -21.62
CA GLY A 152 -24.96 6.74 -22.73
C GLY A 152 -23.63 5.96 -22.71
N ARG A 153 -23.34 5.18 -23.76
CA ARG A 153 -22.07 4.43 -23.88
C ARG A 153 -20.86 5.34 -23.67
N ARG A 154 -20.05 5.07 -22.65
CA ARG A 154 -18.80 5.79 -22.34
C ARG A 154 -17.60 4.97 -22.79
N GLN A 155 -16.75 5.58 -23.61
CA GLN A 155 -15.55 4.95 -24.15
C GLN A 155 -14.58 4.47 -23.05
N GLU A 156 -14.53 5.17 -21.91
CA GLU A 156 -13.70 4.79 -20.75
C GLU A 156 -14.11 3.45 -20.12
N LEU A 157 -15.42 3.18 -20.02
CA LEU A 157 -15.94 1.93 -19.42
C LEU A 157 -15.83 0.73 -20.37
N GLU A 158 -15.98 0.98 -21.68
CA GLU A 158 -15.87 -0.04 -22.74
C GLU A 158 -14.44 -0.27 -23.21
N ALA A 159 -13.48 0.53 -22.73
CA ALA A 159 -12.07 0.36 -23.07
C ALA A 159 -11.58 -1.02 -22.62
N PRO A 160 -10.72 -1.70 -23.41
CA PRO A 160 -10.09 -2.93 -22.97
C PRO A 160 -9.26 -2.66 -21.72
N TYR A 161 -9.46 -3.46 -20.68
CA TYR A 161 -8.66 -3.35 -19.47
C TYR A 161 -7.25 -3.86 -19.76
N THR A 162 -6.27 -2.98 -19.59
CA THR A 162 -4.86 -3.36 -19.60
C THR A 162 -4.32 -3.18 -18.19
N CYS A 163 -4.00 -4.29 -17.53
CA CYS A 163 -3.22 -4.27 -16.30
C CYS A 163 -1.78 -3.85 -16.67
N ARG A 164 -1.54 -2.55 -16.80
CA ARG A 164 -0.21 -1.99 -17.03
C ARG A 164 0.22 -1.25 -15.78
N PRO A 165 1.42 -1.53 -15.26
CA PRO A 165 1.98 -0.72 -14.18
C PRO A 165 2.05 0.72 -14.68
N VAL A 166 1.39 1.62 -13.97
CA VAL A 166 1.45 3.05 -14.28
C VAL A 166 2.89 3.49 -14.06
N THR A 167 3.60 3.82 -15.14
CA THR A 167 4.95 4.38 -15.04
C THR A 167 4.87 5.77 -14.46
N VAL A 168 5.09 5.88 -13.16
CA VAL A 168 5.12 7.16 -12.45
C VAL A 168 6.51 7.80 -12.50
N PRO A 169 6.60 9.14 -12.57
CA PRO A 169 7.87 9.86 -12.45
C PRO A 169 8.64 9.48 -11.19
N GLU A 170 9.98 9.60 -11.23
CA GLU A 170 10.83 9.35 -10.06
C GLU A 170 10.36 10.12 -8.82
N ASP A 171 9.87 11.34 -9.00
CA ASP A 171 9.39 12.21 -7.92
C ASP A 171 8.21 11.61 -7.14
N CYS A 172 7.27 10.95 -7.82
CA CYS A 172 6.10 10.32 -7.19
C CYS A 172 6.49 9.12 -6.32
N ARG A 173 7.49 8.34 -6.77
CA ARG A 173 8.05 7.17 -6.07
C ARG A 173 9.27 7.50 -5.21
N SER A 174 9.38 8.75 -4.75
CA SER A 174 10.50 9.21 -3.93
C SER A 174 10.10 9.69 -2.56
N MET A 175 10.98 9.45 -1.59
CA MET A 175 10.90 10.02 -0.25
C MET A 175 12.08 10.94 0.01
N PHE A 176 11.80 12.05 0.70
CA PHE A 176 12.82 12.90 1.28
C PHE A 176 13.13 12.42 2.69
N VAL A 177 14.41 12.23 3.00
CA VAL A 177 14.89 11.79 4.31
C VAL A 177 15.75 12.86 4.95
N THR A 178 15.56 13.12 6.25
CA THR A 178 16.44 14.00 7.04
C THR A 178 17.04 13.27 8.23
N PHE A 179 18.28 13.63 8.56
CA PHE A 179 19.07 13.01 9.61
C PHE A 179 19.15 13.91 10.85
N SER A 180 19.20 13.28 12.02
CA SER A 180 19.41 14.01 13.28
C SER A 180 20.83 14.61 13.31
N LYS A 181 20.98 15.83 13.82
CA LYS A 181 22.29 16.51 13.91
C LYS A 181 23.29 15.64 14.69
N GLY A 182 24.50 15.49 14.14
CA GLY A 182 25.58 14.72 14.78
C GLY A 182 25.43 13.20 14.69
N GLN A 183 24.43 12.68 13.98
CA GLN A 183 24.20 11.26 13.76
C GLN A 183 24.23 10.96 12.26
N PRO A 184 25.43 10.94 11.63
CA PRO A 184 25.56 10.64 10.21
C PRO A 184 25.07 9.21 9.93
N ILE A 185 24.38 9.05 8.81
CA ILE A 185 23.94 7.75 8.31
C ILE A 185 24.43 7.64 6.87
N GLU A 186 25.03 6.50 6.56
CA GLU A 186 25.56 6.26 5.24
C GLU A 186 24.47 5.84 4.26
N ARG A 187 24.72 6.11 2.98
CA ARG A 187 23.84 5.71 1.87
C ARG A 187 23.53 4.21 1.90
N GLN A 188 24.53 3.40 2.21
CA GLN A 188 24.42 1.94 2.20
C GLN A 188 23.56 1.44 3.36
N GLU A 189 23.66 2.05 4.55
CA GLU A 189 22.83 1.68 5.70
C GLU A 189 21.34 1.93 5.45
N ILE A 190 20.99 3.02 4.76
CA ILE A 190 19.62 3.28 4.32
C ILE A 190 19.19 2.21 3.31
N PHE A 191 20.03 1.91 2.33
CA PHE A 191 19.73 0.93 1.29
C PHE A 191 19.47 -0.46 1.87
N ASP A 192 20.34 -0.91 2.79
CA ASP A 192 20.25 -2.23 3.43
C ASP A 192 19.04 -2.31 4.37
N TYR A 193 18.76 -1.25 5.14
CA TYR A 193 17.58 -1.20 6.00
C TYR A 193 16.29 -1.46 5.22
N PHE A 194 16.09 -0.74 4.12
CA PHE A 194 14.88 -0.88 3.31
C PHE A 194 14.87 -2.20 2.54
N ARG A 195 16.01 -2.68 2.04
CA ARG A 195 16.07 -3.99 1.36
C ARG A 195 15.75 -5.16 2.27
N HIS A 196 16.30 -5.14 3.48
CA HIS A 196 16.06 -6.18 4.46
C HIS A 196 14.58 -6.23 4.86
N LYS A 197 13.94 -5.07 4.94
CA LYS A 197 12.58 -4.93 5.46
C LYS A 197 11.47 -5.04 4.40
N TRP A 198 11.70 -4.51 3.21
CA TRP A 198 10.70 -4.38 2.15
C TRP A 198 11.10 -5.14 0.88
N GLY A 199 12.15 -5.96 0.95
CA GLY A 199 12.71 -6.66 -0.20
C GLY A 199 13.34 -5.72 -1.22
N ASP A 200 13.38 -6.13 -2.48
CA ASP A 200 14.01 -5.36 -3.56
C ASP A 200 13.17 -4.15 -4.01
N CYS A 201 13.09 -3.13 -3.15
CA CYS A 201 12.19 -1.98 -3.28
C CYS A 201 12.88 -0.67 -3.70
N ILE A 202 14.19 -0.56 -3.58
CA ILE A 202 14.95 0.69 -3.87
C ILE A 202 15.64 0.61 -5.24
N VAL A 203 15.50 1.67 -6.02
CA VAL A 203 16.34 1.91 -7.22
C VAL A 203 17.68 2.51 -6.81
N ARG A 204 17.64 3.60 -6.03
CA ARG A 204 18.85 4.27 -5.52
C ARG A 204 18.54 5.21 -4.35
N VAL A 205 19.59 5.54 -3.60
CA VAL A 205 19.57 6.57 -2.55
C VAL A 205 20.55 7.66 -2.95
N LEU A 206 20.08 8.91 -2.96
CA LEU A 206 20.88 10.11 -3.20
C LEU A 206 21.09 10.81 -1.86
N MET A 207 22.31 11.28 -1.61
CA MET A 207 22.65 12.04 -0.41
C MET A 207 22.94 13.49 -0.77
N GLU A 208 22.74 14.40 0.17
CA GLU A 208 23.21 15.77 0.06
C GLU A 208 24.70 15.81 -0.36
N LYS A 209 25.03 16.64 -1.35
CA LYS A 209 26.41 16.94 -1.69
C LYS A 209 26.96 17.93 -0.68
N THR A 210 27.82 17.48 0.22
CA THR A 210 28.47 18.35 1.19
C THR A 210 29.81 18.86 0.65
N THR A 211 30.08 20.14 0.83
CA THR A 211 31.39 20.74 0.58
C THR A 211 32.17 20.79 1.90
N GLY A 212 33.31 20.09 2.00
CA GLY A 212 34.13 19.98 3.20
C GLY A 212 33.86 18.71 4.03
N SER A 213 34.25 18.70 5.32
CA SER A 213 34.12 17.55 6.23
C SER A 213 32.75 17.41 6.93
N LYS A 214 31.74 18.18 6.50
CA LYS A 214 30.40 18.13 7.11
C LYS A 214 29.64 16.88 6.63
N PRO A 215 28.98 16.13 7.53
CA PRO A 215 28.15 15.00 7.13
C PRO A 215 26.88 15.48 6.40
N PRO A 216 26.31 14.66 5.50
CA PRO A 216 25.04 14.98 4.85
C PRO A 216 23.92 15.06 5.90
N MET A 217 23.02 16.04 5.74
CA MET A 217 21.89 16.28 6.65
C MET A 217 20.55 15.77 6.08
N TYR A 218 20.51 15.51 4.78
CA TYR A 218 19.34 14.95 4.11
C TYR A 218 19.72 14.09 2.90
N GLY A 219 18.72 13.39 2.38
CA GLY A 219 18.83 12.59 1.17
C GLY A 219 17.48 12.39 0.49
N ARG A 220 17.50 11.62 -0.58
CA ARG A 220 16.33 11.21 -1.34
C ARG A 220 16.42 9.71 -1.61
N ILE A 221 15.38 8.98 -1.23
CA ILE A 221 15.23 7.55 -1.50
C ILE A 221 14.31 7.43 -2.71
N ILE A 222 14.74 6.70 -3.74
CA ILE A 222 13.97 6.46 -4.96
C ILE A 222 13.57 5.00 -4.97
N PHE A 223 12.28 4.72 -4.80
CA PHE A 223 11.72 3.38 -4.81
C PHE A 223 11.44 2.91 -6.24
N LYS A 224 11.30 1.60 -6.44
CA LYS A 224 10.89 1.03 -7.74
C LYS A 224 9.46 1.38 -8.11
N SER A 225 8.63 1.65 -7.10
CA SER A 225 7.20 1.89 -7.23
C SER A 225 6.72 2.91 -6.18
N GLU A 226 5.62 3.62 -6.48
CA GLU A 226 4.95 4.50 -5.51
C GLU A 226 4.24 3.72 -4.39
N ALA A 227 3.89 2.45 -4.61
CA ALA A 227 3.30 1.59 -3.57
C ALA A 227 4.18 1.54 -2.30
N PHE A 228 5.51 1.48 -2.45
CA PHE A 228 6.42 1.51 -1.30
C PHE A 228 6.38 2.83 -0.54
N VAL A 229 6.17 3.96 -1.22
CA VAL A 229 5.98 5.26 -0.55
C VAL A 229 4.69 5.24 0.27
N SER A 230 3.60 4.72 -0.31
CA SER A 230 2.30 4.54 0.36
C SER A 230 2.38 3.60 1.56
N LEU A 231 3.16 2.52 1.47
CA LEU A 231 3.32 1.56 2.57
C LEU A 231 4.18 2.11 3.70
N VAL A 232 5.22 2.89 3.38
CA VAL A 232 6.10 3.48 4.38
C VAL A 232 5.41 4.63 5.13
N LEU A 233 4.70 5.52 4.43
CA LEU A 233 3.97 6.63 5.04
C LEU A 233 2.66 6.18 5.68
N ASN A 234 1.91 5.31 5.01
CA ASN A 234 0.64 4.78 5.47
C ASN A 234 -0.34 5.89 5.93
N GLY A 235 -0.42 6.95 5.14
CA GLY A 235 -1.25 8.13 5.41
C GLY A 235 -0.60 9.21 6.29
N GLU A 236 0.56 8.95 6.88
CA GLU A 236 1.25 9.96 7.68
C GLU A 236 2.07 10.91 6.80
N PRO A 237 2.05 12.23 7.05
CA PRO A 237 2.85 13.18 6.27
C PRO A 237 4.34 13.06 6.57
N LEU A 238 4.70 12.52 7.74
CA LEU A 238 6.06 12.38 8.23
C LEU A 238 6.16 11.15 9.13
N VAL A 239 7.05 10.21 8.81
CA VAL A 239 7.31 9.03 9.62
C VAL A 239 8.72 9.04 10.18
N LYS A 240 8.88 8.54 11.41
CA LYS A 240 10.18 8.40 12.07
C LYS A 240 10.57 6.93 12.12
N ILE A 241 11.77 6.60 11.66
CA ILE A 241 12.35 5.26 11.81
C ILE A 241 13.73 5.33 12.45
N THR A 242 14.16 4.19 12.98
CA THR A 242 15.46 4.04 13.64
C THR A 242 16.34 3.10 12.83
N ILE A 243 17.51 3.56 12.40
CA ILE A 243 18.54 2.78 11.69
C ILE A 243 19.81 2.76 12.56
N ALA A 244 20.20 1.57 13.03
CA ALA A 244 21.29 1.36 14.00
C ALA A 244 21.29 2.44 15.12
N ASN A 245 20.19 2.51 15.87
CA ASN A 245 19.95 3.45 16.98
C ASN A 245 19.91 4.95 16.61
N ARG A 246 19.92 5.30 15.33
CA ARG A 246 19.83 6.70 14.87
C ARG A 246 18.45 6.97 14.26
N GLN A 247 17.85 8.09 14.65
CA GLN A 247 16.53 8.48 14.15
C GLN A 247 16.64 9.26 12.85
N ILE A 248 15.84 8.83 11.87
CA ILE A 248 15.62 9.53 10.62
C ILE A 248 14.14 9.80 10.41
N TRP A 249 13.87 10.87 9.68
CA TRP A 249 12.53 11.30 9.36
C TRP A 249 12.32 11.19 7.86
N LEU A 250 11.18 10.63 7.45
CA LEU A 250 10.84 10.46 6.05
C LEU A 250 9.50 11.10 5.74
N ARG A 251 9.43 11.76 4.58
CA ARG A 251 8.20 12.33 4.02
C ARG A 251 8.20 12.14 2.51
N LYS A 252 7.03 12.32 1.87
CA LYS A 252 6.94 12.33 0.40
C LYS A 252 7.88 13.40 -0.17
N TYR A 253 8.61 13.05 -1.23
CA TYR A 253 9.45 14.00 -1.93
C TYR A 253 8.59 15.02 -2.69
N ILE A 254 8.92 16.30 -2.55
CA ILE A 254 8.28 17.38 -3.31
C ILE A 254 9.36 17.97 -4.22
N PRO A 255 9.23 17.85 -5.54
CA PRO A 255 10.18 18.46 -6.46
C PRO A 255 10.17 19.98 -6.25
N ARG A 256 11.36 20.58 -6.20
CA ARG A 256 11.44 22.04 -6.26
C ARG A 256 11.16 22.44 -7.71
N PRO A 257 10.27 23.41 -7.97
CA PRO A 257 10.14 23.96 -9.31
C PRO A 257 11.53 24.42 -9.77
N HIS A 258 11.94 24.01 -10.97
CA HIS A 258 13.08 24.65 -11.61
C HIS A 258 12.68 26.11 -11.79
N ASN A 259 13.37 27.02 -11.11
CA ASN A 259 13.35 28.42 -11.51
C ASN A 259 13.96 28.43 -12.92
N MET A 260 13.10 28.57 -13.94
CA MET A 260 13.54 28.96 -15.29
C MET A 260 14.02 30.39 -15.26
#